data_AF-A0A1X4IBQ3-F1
#
_entry.id   AF-A0A1X4IBQ3-F1
#
_cell.length_a   1.000
_cell.length_b   1.000
_cell.length_c   1.000
_cell.angle_alpha   90.00
_cell.angle_beta   90.00
_cell.angle_gamma   90.00
#
_symmetry.space_group_name_H-M   'P 1'
#
loop_
_entity.id
_entity.type
_entity.pdbx_description
1 polymer ?
#
loop_
_entity_poly.entity_id
_entity_poly.type
_entity_poly.pdbx_seq_one_letter_code
_entity_poly.pdbx_strand_id
1 'polypeptide(L)'
;ATPTAVRHALTTDLPDEPLRRPGALLAHRLTAHLPPPPPFRAPAAPPPARHGLRTCDGCDRAFRAPETETHCRDCRAATARPGSQ
;
A
#
# COMPACT_ATOMS: atom_id res chain seq x y z
N ALA A 1 -8.52 16.13 2.14
CA ALA A 1 -9.11 17.20 2.96
C ALA A 1 -8.95 16.86 4.44
N THR A 2 -8.66 17.84 5.31
CA THR A 2 -8.59 17.64 6.76
C THR A 2 -9.97 17.88 7.39
N PRO A 3 -10.30 17.25 8.55
CA PRO A 3 -11.58 17.49 9.23
C PRO A 3 -11.82 18.97 9.58
N THR A 4 -10.75 19.71 9.90
CA THR A 4 -10.82 21.15 10.20
C THR A 4 -11.23 21.98 8.98
N ALA A 5 -10.70 21.66 7.80
CA ALA A 5 -11.08 22.34 6.56
C ALA A 5 -12.55 22.12 6.21
N VAL A 6 -13.07 20.90 6.45
CA VAL A 6 -14.49 20.58 6.24
C VAL A 6 -15.37 21.35 7.20
N ARG A 7 -15.04 21.40 8.50
CA ARG A 7 -15.79 22.19 9.47
C ARG A 7 -15.84 23.66 9.08
N HIS A 8 -14.68 24.25 8.78
CA HIS A 8 -14.60 25.64 8.34
C HIS A 8 -15.49 25.88 7.11
N ALA A 9 -15.36 25.06 6.06
CA ALA A 9 -16.18 25.15 4.85
C ALA A 9 -17.69 24.96 5.07
N LEU A 10 -18.14 24.45 6.22
CA LEU A 10 -19.56 24.28 6.53
C LEU A 10 -20.11 25.33 7.50
N THR A 11 -19.26 25.96 8.30
CA THR A 11 -19.71 26.81 9.42
C THR A 11 -19.42 28.30 9.28
N THR A 12 -18.46 28.72 8.43
CA THR A 12 -18.25 30.17 8.17
C THR A 12 -19.28 30.73 7.20
N ASP A 13 -19.46 32.06 7.13
CA ASP A 13 -20.27 32.74 6.10
C ASP A 13 -21.65 32.11 5.83
N LEU A 14 -22.32 31.64 6.89
CA LEU A 14 -23.68 31.14 6.80
C LEU A 14 -24.63 32.32 6.62
N PRO A 15 -25.62 32.22 5.71
CA PRO A 15 -26.61 33.28 5.56
C PRO A 15 -27.50 33.36 6.79
N ASP A 16 -27.83 34.59 7.21
CA ASP A 16 -28.72 34.87 8.34
C ASP A 16 -30.20 34.55 8.03
N GLU A 17 -30.56 34.50 6.75
CA GLU A 17 -31.91 34.17 6.28
C GLU A 17 -32.15 32.65 6.29
N PRO A 18 -33.37 32.18 6.65
CA PRO A 18 -33.74 30.77 6.56
C PRO A 18 -33.46 30.17 5.17
N LEU A 19 -32.65 29.11 5.17
CA LEU A 19 -32.20 28.43 3.96
C LEU A 19 -33.36 27.75 3.21
N ARG A 20 -33.68 28.24 2.01
CA ARG A 20 -34.65 27.55 1.13
C ARG A 20 -34.10 26.24 0.54
N ARG A 21 -32.78 26.09 0.41
CA ARG A 21 -32.13 24.91 -0.19
C ARG A 21 -30.82 24.54 0.53
N PRO A 22 -30.90 23.97 1.75
CA PRO A 22 -29.71 23.63 2.52
C PRO A 22 -28.78 22.64 1.80
N GLY A 23 -29.32 21.63 1.11
CA GLY A 23 -28.50 20.67 0.36
C GLY A 23 -27.66 21.28 -0.76
N ALA A 24 -28.19 22.28 -1.47
CA ALA A 24 -27.47 22.96 -2.54
C ALA A 24 -26.32 23.82 -2.00
N LEU A 25 -26.54 24.49 -0.86
CA LEU A 25 -25.50 25.24 -0.16
C LEU A 25 -24.35 24.31 0.27
N LEU A 26 -24.68 23.16 0.88
CA LEU A 26 -23.68 22.17 1.30
C LEU A 26 -22.85 21.69 0.09
N ALA A 27 -23.50 21.31 -1.00
CA ALA A 27 -22.80 20.86 -2.21
C ALA A 27 -21.88 21.94 -2.79
N HIS A 28 -22.36 23.19 -2.87
CA HIS A 28 -21.58 24.31 -3.37
C HIS A 28 -20.34 24.54 -2.49
N ARG A 29 -20.52 24.62 -1.16
CA ARG A 29 -19.41 24.94 -0.26
C ARG A 29 -18.37 23.83 -0.19
N LEU A 30 -18.80 22.57 -0.19
CA LEU A 30 -17.87 21.43 -0.27
C LEU A 30 -17.08 21.42 -1.59
N THR A 31 -17.68 21.86 -2.70
CA THR A 31 -17.01 21.91 -4.00
C THR A 31 -16.09 23.14 -4.14
N ALA A 32 -16.51 24.29 -3.62
CA ALA A 32 -15.80 25.56 -3.80
C ALA A 32 -14.67 25.79 -2.78
N HIS A 33 -14.84 25.33 -1.52
CA HIS A 33 -13.89 25.62 -0.44
C HIS A 33 -13.00 24.45 -0.04
N LEU A 34 -13.28 23.23 -0.51
CA LEU A 34 -12.39 22.10 -0.26
C LEU A 34 -11.48 21.86 -1.45
N PRO A 35 -10.18 21.57 -1.20
CA PRO A 35 -9.32 21.10 -2.26
C PRO A 35 -9.88 19.78 -2.81
N PRO A 36 -9.80 19.55 -4.13
CA PRO A 36 -10.27 18.31 -4.73
C PRO A 36 -9.62 17.11 -4.02
N PRO A 37 -10.37 16.01 -3.82
CA PRO A 37 -9.81 14.84 -3.17
C PRO A 37 -8.61 14.34 -3.99
N PRO A 38 -7.53 13.89 -3.33
CA PRO A 38 -6.41 13.32 -4.05
C PRO A 38 -6.91 12.11 -4.86
N PRO A 39 -6.34 11.88 -6.06
CA PRO A 39 -6.71 10.71 -6.86
C PRO A 39 -6.48 9.45 -6.03
N PHE A 40 -7.43 8.52 -6.12
CA PHE A 40 -7.31 7.23 -5.46
C PHE A 40 -6.02 6.56 -5.93
N ARG A 41 -5.17 6.16 -4.97
CA ARG A 41 -4.02 5.31 -5.23
C ARG A 41 -4.27 3.97 -4.54
N ALA A 42 -4.32 2.90 -5.34
CA ALA A 42 -4.27 1.55 -4.79
C ALA A 42 -2.98 1.40 -3.96
N PRO A 43 -3.01 0.67 -2.83
CA PRO A 43 -1.80 0.36 -2.08
C PRO A 43 -0.76 -0.28 -3.01
N ALA A 44 0.47 0.25 -2.99
CA ALA A 44 1.55 -0.37 -3.74
C ALA A 44 1.82 -1.77 -3.20
N ALA A 45 2.09 -2.73 -4.09
CA ALA A 45 2.54 -4.05 -3.68
C ALA A 45 3.81 -3.92 -2.81
N PRO A 46 3.95 -4.72 -1.74
CA PRO A 46 5.16 -4.70 -0.93
C PRO A 46 6.38 -5.00 -1.80
N PRO A 47 7.55 -4.37 -1.53
CA PRO A 47 8.75 -4.61 -2.30
C PRO A 47 9.15 -6.09 -2.23
N PRO A 48 9.75 -6.66 -3.30
CA PRO A 48 10.21 -8.03 -3.28
C PRO A 48 11.23 -8.24 -2.15
N ALA A 49 11.05 -9.30 -1.36
CA ALA A 49 11.98 -9.66 -0.30
C ALA A 49 13.36 -9.94 -0.90
N ARG A 50 14.34 -9.09 -0.55
CA ARG A 50 15.72 -9.27 -0.99
C ARG A 50 16.42 -10.23 -0.03
N HIS A 51 16.48 -11.50 -0.40
CA HIS A 51 17.23 -12.49 0.36
C HIS A 51 18.74 -12.23 0.29
N GLY A 52 19.42 -12.39 1.43
CA GLY A 52 20.87 -12.32 1.54
C GLY A 52 21.56 -13.41 0.73
N LEU A 53 22.84 -13.18 0.40
CA LEU A 53 23.68 -14.21 -0.23
C LEU A 53 24.12 -15.21 0.85
N ARG A 54 23.94 -16.51 0.58
CA ARG A 54 24.29 -17.63 1.47
C ARG A 54 25.09 -18.65 0.69
N THR A 55 25.96 -19.41 1.36
CA THR A 55 26.71 -20.53 0.78
C THR A 55 25.93 -21.82 1.01
N CYS A 56 25.86 -22.69 0.01
CA CYS A 56 25.15 -23.97 0.09
C CYS A 56 26.02 -25.05 0.74
N ASP A 57 25.48 -25.75 1.74
CA ASP A 57 26.19 -26.82 2.46
C ASP A 57 26.52 -28.06 1.61
N GLY A 58 25.87 -28.24 0.45
CA GLY A 58 26.04 -29.42 -0.41
C GLY A 58 26.91 -29.21 -1.66
N CYS A 59 27.21 -27.97 -2.05
CA CYS A 59 27.98 -27.68 -3.26
C CYS A 59 28.82 -26.39 -3.19
N ASP A 60 28.90 -25.76 -2.01
CA ASP A 60 29.60 -24.49 -1.75
C ASP A 60 29.23 -23.32 -2.68
N ARG A 61 28.11 -23.43 -3.39
CA ARG A 61 27.63 -22.39 -4.31
C ARG A 61 26.95 -21.26 -3.56
N ALA A 62 27.27 -20.02 -3.92
CA ALA A 62 26.58 -18.84 -3.42
C ALA A 62 25.18 -18.70 -4.05
N PHE A 63 24.13 -18.54 -3.23
CA PHE A 63 22.73 -18.42 -3.66
C PHE A 63 21.95 -17.45 -2.75
N ARG A 64 20.79 -16.98 -3.21
CA ARG A 64 19.90 -16.09 -2.43
C ARG A 64 18.69 -16.85 -1.93
N ALA A 65 18.53 -16.93 -0.61
CA ALA A 65 17.43 -17.65 0.02
C ALA A 65 17.13 -17.09 1.43
N PRO A 66 15.92 -17.33 1.98
CA PRO A 66 15.61 -16.99 3.36
C PRO A 66 16.53 -17.75 4.33
N GLU A 67 16.70 -17.23 5.55
CA GLU A 67 17.60 -17.80 6.58
C GLU A 67 17.25 -19.23 6.98
N THR A 68 16.01 -19.65 6.72
CA THR A 68 15.52 -21.01 6.95
C THR A 68 16.07 -22.02 5.94
N GLU A 69 16.73 -21.59 4.87
CA GLU A 69 17.28 -22.47 3.84
C GLU A 69 18.79 -22.55 3.83
N THR A 70 19.27 -23.79 3.76
CA THR A 70 20.69 -24.17 3.78
C THR A 70 21.19 -24.74 2.45
N HIS A 71 20.27 -25.15 1.57
CA HIS A 71 20.59 -25.80 0.31
C HIS A 71 20.11 -24.98 -0.89
N CYS A 72 20.93 -24.93 -1.94
CA CYS A 72 20.55 -24.26 -3.18
C CYS A 72 19.40 -24.99 -3.89
N ARG A 73 18.78 -24.33 -4.89
CA ARG A 73 17.68 -24.93 -5.67
C ARG A 73 18.04 -26.29 -6.23
N ASP A 74 19.27 -26.47 -6.72
CA ASP A 74 19.72 -27.70 -7.36
C ASP A 74 19.89 -28.82 -6.32
N CYS A 75 20.54 -28.56 -5.19
CA CYS A 75 20.66 -29.53 -4.09
C CYS A 75 19.31 -29.90 -3.48
N ARG A 76 18.39 -28.93 -3.28
CA ARG A 76 17.02 -29.22 -2.82
C ARG A 76 16.23 -30.04 -3.83
N ALA A 77 16.41 -29.78 -5.13
CA ALA A 77 15.75 -30.56 -6.18
C ALA A 77 16.33 -31.99 -6.28
N ALA A 78 17.62 -32.16 -6.02
CA ALA A 78 18.28 -33.45 -5.96
C ALA A 78 17.82 -34.26 -4.74
N THR A 79 17.68 -33.65 -3.55
CA THR A 79 17.16 -34.35 -2.37
C THR A 79 15.66 -34.60 -2.44
N ALA A 80 14.88 -33.72 -3.08
CA ALA A 80 13.45 -33.89 -3.30
C ALA A 80 13.11 -34.92 -4.39
N ARG A 81 14.08 -35.31 -5.23
CA ARG A 81 13.99 -36.47 -6.13
C ARG A 81 14.75 -37.65 -5.50
N PRO A 82 14.15 -38.41 -4.56
CA PRO A 82 14.78 -39.65 -4.12
C PRO A 82 14.74 -40.64 -5.29
N GLY A 83 15.81 -40.71 -6.07
CA GLY A 83 15.99 -41.69 -7.13
C GLY A 83 16.21 -41.10 -8.52
N SER A 84 17.47 -40.86 -8.86
CA SER A 84 18.01 -41.31 -10.14
C SER A 84 19.48 -41.65 -9.92
N GLN A 85 19.73 -42.95 -10.07
CA GLN A 85 20.95 -43.74 -9.88
C GLN A 85 22.23 -43.10 -10.42
#